data_AF-A0A7N4V3S4-F1
#
_entry.id   AF-A0A7N4V3S4-F1
#
_cell.length_a   1.000
_cell.length_b   1.000
_cell.length_c   1.000
_cell.angle_alpha   90.00
_cell.angle_beta   90.00
_cell.angle_gamma   90.00
#
_symmetry.space_group_name_H-M   'P 1'
#
loop_
_entity.id
_entity.type
_entity.pdbx_description
1 polymer ?
#
loop_
_entity_poly.entity_id
_entity_poly.type
_entity_poly.pdbx_seq_one_letter_code
_entity_poly.pdbx_strand_id
1 'polypeptide(L)'
;MDSVRVEKPSKHFLSKDIVQSCQEQETILKKKNSQPDDQLVANSAGCMYHEHNKLAKQTLFEKTKFLMDNQRNFQAIDFHPEDDAAYSNTEKLNIIEQKSSDLLCDLMAPFHITENIDKDKMISLLLKELNILRTTNKKLQEKLAQESKELKTLKLELELLERATEAKIAEKTAALVEEIYFAQRERDEAIMSRLQLANEEKDEAISRARELEKYLKELENINPEENDMTLQELLNRINNADTGSAIQSNGAVIMDRIYKIKECKEKITTEKMKAVIEERDAALSKCKRLEQELHHLKEQNQTSANNIRHLTAENNQERALKTKLLSMQEDRETVIQQYKKLKEEIETLQIYYSLHKSLSQEESLKDQFNCTLSTYEDALKNREDIVSITHQQNEELAIHLQQALTERTNMELKLQQALEASQEASEKVQKLERLVDVLRKKVETGTIRTVI
;
A
#
# COMPACT_ATOMS: atom_id res chain seq x y z
N MET A 1 -61.22 10.17 -19.47
CA MET A 1 -60.16 9.77 -18.50
C MET A 1 -59.35 8.72 -19.23
N ASP A 2 -58.36 9.18 -19.98
CA ASP A 2 -57.57 8.38 -20.91
C ASP A 2 -56.09 8.58 -20.59
N SER A 3 -55.39 7.50 -20.24
CA SER A 3 -53.94 7.36 -20.38
C SER A 3 -53.52 5.97 -19.94
N VAL A 4 -53.18 5.10 -20.92
CA VAL A 4 -52.13 4.10 -20.73
C VAL A 4 -51.27 4.09 -21.99
N ARG A 5 -50.04 4.55 -21.81
CA ARG A 5 -48.95 4.63 -22.78
C ARG A 5 -48.33 3.24 -22.96
N VAL A 6 -48.28 2.73 -24.19
CA VAL A 6 -47.50 1.54 -24.57
C VAL A 6 -46.38 1.99 -25.50
N GLU A 7 -45.15 1.95 -25.02
CA GLU A 7 -43.94 2.19 -25.81
C GLU A 7 -43.45 0.89 -26.46
N LYS A 8 -43.19 0.96 -27.78
CA LYS A 8 -42.49 -0.08 -28.57
C LYS A 8 -40.99 0.22 -28.60
N PRO A 9 -40.09 -0.78 -28.55
CA PRO A 9 -38.67 -0.56 -28.83
C PRO A 9 -38.35 -0.70 -30.33
N SER A 10 -37.50 0.23 -30.76
CA SER A 10 -36.94 0.43 -32.11
C SER A 10 -35.92 -0.65 -32.48
N LYS A 11 -35.95 -1.13 -33.74
CA LYS A 11 -34.89 -1.96 -34.34
C LYS A 11 -34.07 -1.08 -35.30
N HIS A 12 -32.79 -0.86 -35.01
CA HIS A 12 -31.82 -0.43 -36.02
C HIS A 12 -30.47 -1.17 -35.86
N PHE A 13 -30.12 -1.91 -36.92
CA PHE A 13 -28.82 -2.10 -37.56
C PHE A 13 -27.55 -2.29 -36.72
N LEU A 14 -26.98 -3.50 -36.78
CA LEU A 14 -25.54 -3.72 -36.97
C LEU A 14 -25.31 -5.17 -37.45
N SER A 15 -25.13 -5.37 -38.77
CA SER A 15 -24.64 -6.64 -39.32
C SER A 15 -24.08 -6.40 -40.72
N LYS A 16 -22.74 -6.39 -40.82
CA LYS A 16 -21.98 -6.68 -42.05
C LYS A 16 -20.47 -6.83 -41.82
N ASP A 17 -19.91 -6.30 -40.72
CA ASP A 17 -18.45 -6.26 -40.56
C ASP A 17 -17.81 -7.46 -39.82
N ILE A 18 -18.61 -8.42 -39.32
CA ILE A 18 -18.08 -9.59 -38.59
C ILE A 18 -17.78 -10.78 -39.52
N VAL A 19 -18.36 -10.82 -40.72
CA VAL A 19 -18.24 -11.98 -41.63
C VAL A 19 -16.92 -11.98 -42.40
N GLN A 20 -16.28 -10.82 -42.59
CA GLN A 20 -15.08 -10.72 -43.43
C GLN A 20 -13.78 -11.09 -42.69
N SER A 21 -13.73 -10.97 -41.36
CA SER A 21 -12.54 -11.33 -40.57
C SER A 21 -12.36 -12.83 -40.37
N CYS A 22 -13.42 -13.63 -40.50
CA CYS A 22 -13.35 -15.08 -40.28
C CYS A 22 -12.78 -15.86 -41.48
N GLN A 23 -12.73 -15.24 -42.67
CA GLN A 23 -12.37 -15.96 -43.90
C GLN A 23 -10.88 -15.82 -44.25
N GLU A 24 -10.17 -14.85 -43.68
CA GLU A 24 -8.74 -14.65 -43.94
C GLU A 24 -7.82 -15.53 -43.06
N GLN A 25 -8.27 -15.94 -41.86
CA GLN A 25 -7.47 -16.81 -40.97
C GLN A 25 -7.42 -18.28 -41.44
N GLU A 26 -8.35 -18.71 -42.29
CA GLU A 26 -8.44 -20.11 -42.75
C GLU A 26 -7.44 -20.46 -43.87
N THR A 27 -6.80 -19.46 -44.49
CA THR A 27 -5.89 -19.65 -45.62
C THR A 27 -4.42 -19.83 -45.21
N ILE A 28 -4.04 -19.44 -43.98
CA ILE A 28 -2.64 -19.47 -43.53
C ILE A 28 -2.27 -20.81 -42.86
N LEU A 29 -3.25 -21.55 -42.32
CA LEU A 29 -3.01 -22.84 -41.65
C LEU A 29 -2.85 -24.06 -42.58
N LYS A 30 -3.10 -23.92 -43.89
CA LYS A 30 -3.07 -25.05 -44.85
C LYS A 30 -1.72 -25.31 -45.52
N LYS A 31 -0.63 -24.58 -45.18
CA LYS A 31 0.64 -24.67 -45.92
C LYS A 31 1.85 -25.24 -45.18
N LYS A 32 1.67 -25.82 -44.00
CA LYS A 32 2.72 -26.57 -43.29
C LYS A 32 2.14 -27.83 -42.69
N ASN A 33 2.08 -28.90 -43.48
CA ASN A 33 2.08 -30.28 -42.98
C ASN A 33 2.42 -31.19 -44.17
N SER A 34 3.71 -31.52 -44.29
CA SER A 34 4.18 -32.62 -45.14
C SER A 34 5.26 -33.37 -44.36
N GLN A 35 4.88 -34.61 -44.04
CA GLN A 35 5.62 -35.76 -43.53
C GLN A 35 6.03 -35.87 -42.04
N PRO A 36 5.87 -37.09 -41.47
CA PRO A 36 6.08 -37.40 -40.05
C PRO A 36 7.44 -38.09 -39.80
N ASP A 37 7.85 -38.16 -38.54
CA ASP A 37 8.68 -39.27 -38.07
C ASP A 37 8.41 -39.58 -36.59
N ASP A 38 8.40 -40.88 -36.31
CA ASP A 38 8.01 -41.55 -35.07
C ASP A 38 8.92 -41.26 -33.87
N GLN A 39 8.33 -41.17 -32.67
CA GLN A 39 8.71 -42.02 -31.53
C GLN A 39 7.76 -41.84 -30.35
N LEU A 40 6.93 -42.87 -30.14
CA LEU A 40 6.14 -43.09 -28.94
C LEU A 40 7.04 -43.50 -27.77
N VAL A 41 6.99 -42.76 -26.66
CA VAL A 41 7.26 -43.30 -25.33
C VAL A 41 6.08 -42.94 -24.45
N ALA A 42 5.21 -43.92 -24.24
CA ALA A 42 4.15 -43.86 -23.25
C ALA A 42 4.76 -43.87 -21.84
N ASN A 43 4.32 -42.96 -20.97
CA ASN A 43 4.30 -43.24 -19.54
C ASN A 43 3.05 -42.61 -18.90
N SER A 44 2.24 -43.53 -18.38
CA SER A 44 1.05 -43.34 -17.58
C SER A 44 1.40 -42.77 -16.20
N ALA A 45 0.69 -41.73 -15.75
CA ALA A 45 0.59 -41.42 -14.32
C ALA A 45 -0.70 -40.65 -13.98
N GLY A 46 -1.67 -41.42 -13.49
CA GLY A 46 -2.54 -41.14 -12.34
C GLY A 46 -2.79 -39.68 -11.93
N CYS A 47 -4.01 -39.25 -12.20
CA CYS A 47 -4.62 -37.99 -11.79
C CYS A 47 -5.03 -38.00 -10.30
N MET A 48 -4.60 -37.01 -9.51
CA MET A 48 -5.07 -36.76 -8.13
C MET A 48 -5.66 -35.35 -8.01
N TYR A 49 -6.91 -35.17 -8.46
CA TYR A 49 -7.69 -33.96 -8.18
C TYR A 49 -8.52 -34.14 -6.91
N HIS A 50 -8.04 -33.69 -5.74
CA HIS A 50 -8.99 -33.35 -4.65
C HIS A 50 -8.60 -32.33 -3.57
N GLU A 51 -7.47 -31.62 -3.61
CA GLU A 51 -7.06 -30.75 -2.47
C GLU A 51 -6.94 -29.23 -2.73
N HIS A 52 -7.26 -28.71 -3.92
CA HIS A 52 -7.02 -27.28 -4.19
C HIS A 52 -8.12 -26.29 -3.78
N ASN A 53 -9.32 -26.76 -3.39
CA ASN A 53 -10.48 -25.86 -3.23
C ASN A 53 -10.68 -25.30 -1.79
N LYS A 54 -9.89 -25.76 -0.82
CA LYS A 54 -10.01 -25.33 0.59
C LYS A 54 -9.09 -24.15 0.94
N LEU A 55 -7.92 -24.06 0.30
CA LEU A 55 -6.93 -23.02 0.56
C LEU A 55 -7.36 -21.64 0.01
N ALA A 56 -8.00 -21.62 -1.16
CA ALA A 56 -8.41 -20.38 -1.85
C ALA A 56 -9.52 -19.60 -1.11
N LYS A 57 -10.35 -20.28 -0.30
CA LYS A 57 -11.41 -19.63 0.48
C LYS A 57 -10.90 -19.00 1.79
N GLN A 58 -9.77 -19.49 2.30
CA GLN A 58 -9.16 -18.99 3.53
C GLN A 58 -8.37 -17.69 3.28
N THR A 59 -7.68 -17.59 2.14
CA THR A 59 -6.95 -16.38 1.73
C THR A 59 -7.86 -15.18 1.42
N LEU A 60 -9.08 -15.44 0.95
CA LEU A 60 -10.04 -14.37 0.63
C LEU A 60 -10.72 -13.79 1.90
N PHE A 61 -10.84 -14.58 2.96
CA PHE A 61 -11.43 -14.15 4.23
C PHE A 61 -10.47 -13.28 5.06
N GLU A 62 -9.17 -13.59 5.08
CA GLU A 62 -8.17 -12.79 5.80
C GLU A 62 -7.92 -11.41 5.17
N LYS A 63 -7.98 -11.32 3.83
CA LYS A 63 -7.77 -10.06 3.11
C LYS A 63 -8.90 -9.05 3.33
N THR A 64 -10.10 -9.53 3.65
CA THR A 64 -11.28 -8.68 3.91
C THR A 64 -11.28 -8.15 5.35
N LYS A 65 -10.70 -8.90 6.30
CA LYS A 65 -10.61 -8.50 7.71
C LYS A 65 -9.62 -7.35 7.93
N PHE A 66 -8.53 -7.32 7.15
CA PHE A 66 -7.49 -6.27 7.27
C PHE A 66 -7.94 -4.87 6.83
N LEU A 67 -9.05 -4.77 6.08
CA LEU A 67 -9.54 -3.49 5.53
C LEU A 67 -10.57 -2.80 6.44
N MET A 68 -11.16 -3.53 7.40
CA MET A 68 -12.19 -2.99 8.30
C MET A 68 -11.66 -2.46 9.63
N ASP A 69 -10.44 -2.84 10.05
CA ASP A 69 -9.89 -2.46 11.36
C ASP A 69 -9.21 -1.07 11.40
N ASN A 70 -8.95 -0.44 10.24
CA ASN A 70 -8.26 0.85 10.16
C ASN A 70 -9.18 2.09 10.20
N GLN A 71 -10.46 1.92 10.56
CA GLN A 71 -11.43 3.00 10.48
C GLN A 71 -12.26 3.16 11.76
N ARG A 72 -11.59 3.31 12.92
CA ARG A 72 -12.14 3.96 14.11
C ARG A 72 -11.07 4.07 15.20
N ASN A 73 -10.67 5.30 15.53
CA ASN A 73 -10.47 5.78 16.90
C ASN A 73 -9.86 7.19 16.89
N PHE A 74 -10.73 8.20 16.90
CA PHE A 74 -10.43 9.47 17.54
C PHE A 74 -11.14 9.45 18.89
N GLN A 75 -10.39 9.36 19.98
CA GLN A 75 -10.88 9.73 21.29
C GLN A 75 -9.77 10.44 22.06
N ALA A 76 -10.08 11.67 22.47
CA ALA A 76 -9.25 12.53 23.30
C ALA A 76 -9.05 11.90 24.68
N ILE A 77 -7.81 11.96 25.20
CA ILE A 77 -7.51 11.69 26.60
C ILE A 77 -6.60 12.83 27.10
N ASP A 78 -7.08 13.45 28.18
CA ASP A 78 -6.50 14.51 28.99
C ASP A 78 -5.09 14.19 29.48
N PHE A 79 -4.28 15.25 29.59
CA PHE A 79 -3.05 15.26 30.37
C PHE A 79 -3.35 15.75 31.79
N HIS A 80 -2.87 15.00 32.79
CA HIS A 80 -2.46 15.59 34.06
C HIS A 80 -1.03 15.13 34.39
N PRO A 81 -0.17 16.04 34.91
CA PRO A 81 1.25 15.78 35.09
C PRO A 81 1.51 15.21 36.49
N GLU A 82 2.45 14.27 36.59
CA GLU A 82 3.19 14.04 37.82
C GLU A 82 4.68 14.21 37.54
N ASP A 83 5.26 15.05 38.40
CA ASP A 83 6.63 15.49 38.46
C ASP A 83 7.62 14.38 38.88
N ASP A 84 8.89 14.73 38.68
CA ASP A 84 10.09 14.18 39.31
C ASP A 84 10.60 12.81 38.83
N ALA A 85 11.62 12.85 37.97
CA ALA A 85 12.98 12.60 38.46
C ALA A 85 14.02 12.95 37.38
N ALA A 86 14.95 13.81 37.77
CA ALA A 86 16.15 14.17 37.05
C ALA A 86 16.98 12.95 36.62
N TYR A 87 17.63 13.07 35.45
CA TYR A 87 19.07 12.98 35.24
C TYR A 87 19.33 12.75 33.75
N SER A 88 19.94 13.72 33.05
CA SER A 88 21.09 13.49 32.16
C SER A 88 21.52 14.74 31.39
N ASN A 89 22.77 15.14 31.65
CA ASN A 89 23.79 15.48 30.66
C ASN A 89 23.50 16.63 29.67
N THR A 90 23.45 17.86 30.20
CA THR A 90 23.42 19.11 29.43
C THR A 90 24.81 19.72 29.16
N GLU A 91 25.84 18.91 28.90
CA GLU A 91 27.23 19.42 28.89
C GLU A 91 28.02 19.33 27.58
N LYS A 92 27.41 18.97 26.43
CA LYS A 92 28.22 18.73 25.21
C LYS A 92 27.81 19.37 23.89
N LEU A 93 26.77 20.21 23.82
CA LEU A 93 26.36 20.80 22.53
C LEU A 93 26.40 22.34 22.42
N ASN A 94 26.71 23.08 23.49
CA ASN A 94 26.75 24.57 23.42
C ASN A 94 28.16 25.18 23.25
N ILE A 95 29.22 24.39 23.09
CA ILE A 95 30.60 24.92 23.04
C ILE A 95 31.07 25.30 21.62
N ILE A 96 30.38 24.84 20.57
CA ILE A 96 30.86 24.99 19.19
C ILE A 96 30.26 26.21 18.48
N GLU A 97 29.03 26.62 18.80
CA GLU A 97 28.39 27.78 18.15
C GLU A 97 28.67 29.12 18.82
N GLN A 98 29.05 29.14 20.10
CA GLN A 98 29.36 30.39 20.80
C GLN A 98 30.76 30.93 20.45
N LYS A 99 31.72 30.04 20.14
CA LYS A 99 33.12 30.42 19.84
C LYS A 99 33.33 31.07 18.47
N SER A 100 32.43 30.85 17.51
CA SER A 100 32.51 31.45 16.17
C SER A 100 31.85 32.83 16.08
N SER A 101 30.85 33.10 16.94
CA SER A 101 30.20 34.41 17.05
C SER A 101 31.10 35.43 17.76
N ASP A 102 31.77 35.02 18.84
CA ASP A 102 32.65 35.89 19.63
C ASP A 102 33.90 36.38 18.87
N LEU A 103 34.30 35.72 17.78
CA LEU A 103 35.46 36.10 16.95
C LEU A 103 35.10 37.01 15.76
N LEU A 104 33.82 37.20 15.46
CA LEU A 104 33.36 38.04 14.33
C LEU A 104 32.88 39.43 14.77
N CYS A 105 32.54 39.63 16.04
CA CYS A 105 32.15 40.95 16.55
C CYS A 105 33.32 41.93 16.72
N ASP A 106 34.55 41.45 16.93
CA ASP A 106 35.73 42.31 17.18
C ASP A 106 36.40 42.84 15.90
N LEU A 107 35.94 42.47 14.69
CA LEU A 107 36.53 42.91 13.43
C LEU A 107 35.72 43.95 12.64
N MET A 108 34.51 44.28 13.10
CA MET A 108 33.58 45.21 12.41
C MET A 108 33.58 46.61 13.03
N ALA A 109 34.70 47.04 13.63
CA ALA A 109 34.90 48.44 14.00
C ALA A 109 35.45 49.22 12.79
N PRO A 110 34.79 50.31 12.33
CA PRO A 110 35.37 51.18 11.31
C PRO A 110 36.65 51.78 11.85
N PHE A 111 37.81 51.43 11.27
CA PHE A 111 39.07 52.06 11.60
C PHE A 111 39.02 53.54 11.23
N HIS A 112 38.75 54.40 12.21
CA HIS A 112 39.06 55.81 12.13
C HIS A 112 40.57 55.96 11.94
N ILE A 113 40.96 56.41 10.74
CA ILE A 113 42.34 56.71 10.38
C ILE A 113 42.81 57.83 11.29
N THR A 114 43.58 57.47 12.33
CA THR A 114 44.38 58.42 13.09
C THR A 114 45.76 58.46 12.46
N GLU A 115 46.13 59.64 11.97
CA GLU A 115 47.44 59.95 11.40
C GLU A 115 48.52 59.61 12.43
N ASN A 116 49.26 58.52 12.17
CA ASN A 116 50.55 58.09 12.73
C ASN A 116 50.58 56.61 13.17
N ILE A 117 50.05 55.71 12.33
CA ILE A 117 50.44 54.29 12.37
C ILE A 117 51.50 54.10 11.29
N ASP A 118 52.67 53.63 11.73
CA ASP A 118 53.78 53.23 10.89
C ASP A 118 53.29 52.32 9.74
N LYS A 119 53.51 52.75 8.49
CA LYS A 119 52.96 52.11 7.28
C LYS A 119 53.34 50.62 7.23
N ASP A 120 54.49 50.27 7.78
CA ASP A 120 54.98 48.89 7.84
C ASP A 120 54.14 48.00 8.77
N LYS A 121 53.56 48.56 9.84
CA LYS A 121 52.64 47.82 10.73
C LYS A 121 51.31 47.54 10.04
N MET A 122 50.79 48.50 9.28
CA MET A 122 49.57 48.31 8.48
C MET A 122 49.79 47.27 7.37
N ILE A 123 50.92 47.34 6.67
CA ILE A 123 51.32 46.35 5.67
C ILE A 123 51.44 44.95 6.29
N SER A 124 52.02 44.83 7.48
CA SER A 124 52.15 43.55 8.20
C SER A 124 50.78 42.95 8.59
N LEU A 125 49.83 43.79 9.05
CA LEU A 125 48.46 43.34 9.37
C LEU A 125 47.73 42.84 8.12
N LEU A 126 47.79 43.59 7.01
CA LEU A 126 47.18 43.20 5.74
C LEU A 126 47.78 41.91 5.18
N LEU A 127 49.10 41.69 5.31
CA LEU A 127 49.74 40.44 4.91
C LEU A 127 49.28 39.25 5.76
N LYS A 128 49.07 39.45 7.07
CA LYS A 128 48.52 38.40 7.96
C LYS A 128 47.09 38.04 7.57
N GLU A 129 46.24 39.04 7.35
CA GLU A 129 44.86 38.85 6.90
C GLU A 129 44.81 38.13 5.55
N LEU A 130 45.64 38.55 4.58
CA LEU A 130 45.75 37.91 3.28
C LEU A 130 46.22 36.46 3.38
N ASN A 131 47.14 36.16 4.30
CA ASN A 131 47.56 34.78 4.55
C ASN A 131 46.45 33.95 5.20
N ILE A 132 45.69 34.50 6.15
CA ILE A 132 44.51 33.84 6.73
C ILE A 132 43.49 33.53 5.63
N LEU A 133 43.12 34.52 4.81
CA LEU A 133 42.20 34.36 3.69
C LEU A 133 42.68 33.33 2.66
N ARG A 134 43.99 33.29 2.38
CA ARG A 134 44.57 32.27 1.49
C ARG A 134 44.42 30.87 2.07
N THR A 135 44.67 30.69 3.37
CA THR A 135 44.52 29.38 4.02
C THR A 135 43.06 28.94 4.14
N THR A 136 42.13 29.84 4.42
CA THR A 136 40.71 29.52 4.48
C THR A 136 40.16 29.17 3.10
N ASN A 137 40.52 29.93 2.06
CA ASN A 137 40.13 29.62 0.68
C ASN A 137 40.65 28.24 0.24
N LYS A 138 41.92 27.92 0.55
CA LYS A 138 42.48 26.58 0.27
C LYS A 138 41.67 25.46 0.96
N LYS A 139 41.32 25.63 2.24
CA LYS A 139 40.47 24.66 2.97
C LYS A 139 39.07 24.52 2.35
N LEU A 140 38.48 25.63 1.90
CA LEU A 140 37.18 25.61 1.23
C LEU A 140 37.25 24.89 -0.13
N GLN A 141 38.32 25.08 -0.90
CA GLN A 141 38.54 24.35 -2.15
C GLN A 141 38.71 22.84 -1.91
N GLU A 142 39.46 22.44 -0.88
CA GLU A 142 39.62 21.04 -0.49
C GLU A 142 38.27 20.43 -0.06
N LYS A 143 37.48 21.14 0.75
CA LYS A 143 36.13 20.71 1.15
C LYS A 143 35.20 20.58 -0.06
N LEU A 144 35.21 21.55 -0.97
CA LEU A 144 34.41 21.51 -2.20
C LEU A 144 34.79 20.31 -3.08
N ALA A 145 36.09 20.01 -3.21
CA ALA A 145 36.58 18.86 -3.96
C ALA A 145 36.13 17.53 -3.32
N GLN A 146 36.15 17.45 -1.98
CA GLN A 146 35.69 16.28 -1.23
C GLN A 146 34.18 16.06 -1.41
N GLU A 147 33.35 17.09 -1.17
CA GLU A 147 31.90 17.04 -1.37
C GLU A 147 31.53 16.68 -2.82
N SER A 148 32.27 17.21 -3.80
CA SER A 148 32.08 16.86 -5.21
C SER A 148 32.37 15.39 -5.50
N LYS A 149 33.35 14.80 -4.80
CA LYS A 149 33.66 13.37 -4.93
C LYS A 149 32.56 12.52 -4.29
N GLU A 150 32.08 12.89 -3.11
CA GLU A 150 31.00 12.21 -2.40
C GLU A 150 29.67 12.27 -3.17
N LEU A 151 29.35 13.40 -3.78
CA LEU A 151 28.19 13.54 -4.66
C LEU A 151 28.29 12.56 -5.85
N LYS A 152 29.46 12.45 -6.47
CA LYS A 152 29.67 11.50 -7.59
C LYS A 152 29.52 10.05 -7.15
N THR A 153 30.00 9.68 -5.95
CA THR A 153 29.83 8.30 -5.44
C THR A 153 28.36 8.00 -5.15
N LEU A 154 27.65 8.90 -4.47
CA LEU A 154 26.22 8.74 -4.19
C LEU A 154 25.38 8.64 -5.48
N LYS A 155 25.73 9.43 -6.51
CA LYS A 155 25.06 9.36 -7.82
C LYS A 155 25.23 7.99 -8.47
N LEU A 156 26.43 7.41 -8.42
CA LEU A 156 26.70 6.08 -8.96
C LEU A 156 25.99 4.98 -8.16
N GLU A 157 25.95 5.10 -6.84
CA GLU A 157 25.21 4.16 -5.98
C GLU A 157 23.70 4.19 -6.27
N LEU A 158 23.13 5.38 -6.48
CA LEU A 158 21.72 5.52 -6.85
C LEU A 158 21.44 4.87 -8.21
N GLU A 159 22.28 5.11 -9.23
CA GLU A 159 22.12 4.52 -10.56
C GLU A 159 22.23 2.98 -10.52
N LEU A 160 23.12 2.45 -9.68
CA LEU A 160 23.24 1.00 -9.47
C LEU A 160 21.99 0.42 -8.80
N LEU A 161 21.43 1.11 -7.82
CA LEU A 161 20.18 0.70 -7.15
C LEU A 161 18.99 0.72 -8.11
N GLU A 162 18.87 1.77 -8.93
CA GLU A 162 17.84 1.88 -9.98
C GLU A 162 17.94 0.69 -10.94
N ARG A 163 19.12 0.43 -11.52
CA ARG A 163 19.32 -0.72 -12.41
C ARG A 163 19.03 -2.07 -11.75
N ALA A 164 19.37 -2.24 -10.48
CA ALA A 164 19.09 -3.47 -9.74
C ALA A 164 17.58 -3.69 -9.55
N THR A 165 16.83 -2.62 -9.26
CA THR A 165 15.37 -2.70 -9.12
C THR A 165 14.67 -2.93 -10.46
N GLU A 166 15.13 -2.27 -11.53
CA GLU A 166 14.65 -2.52 -12.91
C GLU A 166 14.88 -3.96 -13.35
N ALA A 167 16.09 -4.51 -13.11
CA ALA A 167 16.40 -5.90 -13.44
C ALA A 167 15.48 -6.89 -12.69
N LYS A 168 15.20 -6.64 -11.40
CA LYS A 168 14.29 -7.45 -10.60
C LYS A 168 12.84 -7.37 -11.08
N ILE A 169 12.42 -6.22 -11.57
CA ILE A 169 11.10 -6.06 -12.20
C ILE A 169 11.06 -6.85 -13.51
N ALA A 170 12.05 -6.70 -14.37
CA ALA A 170 12.13 -7.41 -15.64
C ALA A 170 12.14 -8.94 -15.47
N GLU A 171 12.88 -9.46 -14.49
CA GLU A 171 12.91 -10.89 -14.13
C GLU A 171 11.51 -11.40 -13.76
N LYS A 172 10.82 -10.69 -12.85
CA LYS A 172 9.45 -11.05 -12.44
C LYS A 172 8.46 -10.97 -13.60
N THR A 173 8.59 -9.98 -14.47
CA THR A 173 7.76 -9.84 -15.66
C THR A 173 8.02 -10.97 -16.65
N ALA A 174 9.28 -11.36 -16.87
CA ALA A 174 9.63 -12.48 -17.74
C ALA A 174 9.04 -13.81 -17.22
N ALA A 175 9.18 -14.09 -15.93
CA ALA A 175 8.60 -15.28 -15.30
C ALA A 175 7.07 -15.35 -15.47
N LEU A 176 6.37 -14.23 -15.25
CA LEU A 176 4.92 -14.17 -15.45
C LEU A 176 4.52 -14.41 -16.91
N VAL A 177 5.29 -13.87 -17.85
CA VAL A 177 5.04 -14.08 -19.29
C VAL A 177 5.23 -15.56 -19.65
N GLU A 178 6.27 -16.22 -19.14
CA GLU A 178 6.49 -17.65 -19.33
C GLU A 178 5.35 -18.50 -18.77
N GLU A 179 4.86 -18.19 -17.57
CA GLU A 179 3.70 -18.87 -16.96
C GLU A 179 2.44 -18.73 -17.83
N ILE A 180 2.19 -17.53 -18.37
CA ILE A 180 1.06 -17.29 -19.28
C ILE A 180 1.20 -18.14 -20.55
N TYR A 181 2.40 -18.18 -21.15
CA TYR A 181 2.64 -19.00 -22.33
C TYR A 181 2.46 -20.50 -22.05
N PHE A 182 2.90 -20.97 -20.89
CA PHE A 182 2.72 -22.36 -20.48
C PHE A 182 1.23 -22.69 -20.29
N ALA A 183 0.50 -21.86 -19.55
CA ALA A 183 -0.94 -22.05 -19.33
C ALA A 183 -1.75 -22.00 -20.64
N GLN A 184 -1.36 -21.14 -21.59
CA GLN A 184 -1.98 -21.10 -22.92
C GLN A 184 -1.75 -22.39 -23.70
N ARG A 185 -0.52 -22.93 -23.66
CA ARG A 185 -0.20 -24.20 -24.31
C ARG A 185 -1.03 -25.35 -23.73
N GLU A 186 -1.11 -25.47 -22.41
CA GLU A 186 -1.93 -26.49 -21.75
C GLU A 186 -3.41 -26.37 -22.11
N ARG A 187 -3.93 -25.14 -22.15
CA ARG A 187 -5.30 -24.88 -22.60
C ARG A 187 -5.53 -25.36 -24.04
N ASP A 188 -4.62 -25.02 -24.95
CA ASP A 188 -4.75 -25.35 -26.37
C ASP A 188 -4.63 -26.87 -26.59
N GLU A 189 -3.73 -27.54 -25.87
CA GLU A 189 -3.62 -29.00 -25.87
C GLU A 189 -4.89 -29.70 -25.33
N ALA A 190 -5.45 -29.18 -24.24
CA ALA A 190 -6.71 -29.69 -23.68
C ALA A 190 -7.89 -29.49 -24.64
N ILE A 191 -7.95 -28.35 -25.34
CA ILE A 191 -8.96 -28.07 -26.36
C ILE A 191 -8.82 -29.05 -27.53
N MET A 192 -7.60 -29.25 -28.03
CA MET A 192 -7.34 -30.18 -29.13
C MET A 192 -7.70 -31.62 -28.75
N SER A 193 -7.33 -32.07 -27.55
CA SER A 193 -7.67 -33.40 -27.04
C SER A 193 -9.18 -33.61 -26.93
N ARG A 194 -9.92 -32.61 -26.44
CA ARG A 194 -11.38 -32.67 -26.34
C ARG A 194 -12.06 -32.70 -27.71
N LEU A 195 -11.53 -31.96 -28.69
CA LEU A 195 -12.04 -31.96 -30.05
C LEU A 195 -11.79 -33.30 -30.75
N GLN A 196 -10.62 -33.92 -30.53
CA GLN A 196 -10.32 -35.26 -31.02
C GLN A 196 -11.30 -36.29 -30.47
N LEU A 197 -11.50 -36.29 -29.15
CA LEU A 197 -12.45 -37.21 -28.51
C LEU A 197 -13.88 -37.05 -29.06
N ALA A 198 -14.36 -35.81 -29.23
CA ALA A 198 -15.69 -35.57 -29.80
C ALA A 198 -15.82 -36.08 -31.24
N ASN A 199 -14.75 -36.02 -32.03
CA ASN A 199 -14.73 -36.58 -33.39
C ASN A 199 -14.76 -38.11 -33.35
N GLU A 200 -13.97 -38.74 -32.48
CA GLU A 200 -13.93 -40.19 -32.29
C GLU A 200 -15.30 -40.72 -31.85
N GLU A 201 -15.94 -40.11 -30.85
CA GLU A 201 -17.28 -40.48 -30.39
C GLU A 201 -18.34 -40.38 -31.49
N LYS A 202 -18.28 -39.30 -32.30
CA LYS A 202 -19.18 -39.10 -33.43
C LYS A 202 -18.94 -40.17 -34.51
N ASP A 203 -17.69 -40.50 -34.83
CA ASP A 203 -17.36 -41.52 -35.83
C ASP A 203 -17.75 -42.93 -35.35
N GLU A 204 -17.62 -43.22 -34.06
CA GLU A 204 -18.10 -44.46 -33.44
C GLU A 204 -19.64 -44.54 -33.51
N ALA A 205 -20.34 -43.46 -33.18
CA ALA A 205 -21.80 -43.40 -33.27
C ALA A 205 -22.31 -43.62 -34.71
N ILE A 206 -21.64 -43.01 -35.69
CA ILE A 206 -21.93 -43.22 -37.12
C ILE A 206 -21.71 -44.69 -37.51
N SER A 207 -20.65 -45.31 -37.00
CA SER A 207 -20.35 -46.72 -37.31
C SER A 207 -21.43 -47.65 -36.73
N ARG A 208 -21.81 -47.47 -35.47
CA ARG A 208 -22.91 -48.23 -34.83
C ARG A 208 -24.24 -48.05 -35.55
N ALA A 209 -24.56 -46.82 -35.98
CA ALA A 209 -25.80 -46.55 -36.72
C ALA A 209 -25.86 -47.32 -38.05
N ARG A 210 -24.74 -47.37 -38.79
CA ARG A 210 -24.65 -48.15 -40.05
C ARG A 210 -24.78 -49.65 -39.83
N GLU A 211 -24.22 -50.19 -38.74
CA GLU A 211 -24.38 -51.61 -38.39
C GLU A 211 -25.84 -51.97 -38.09
N LEU A 212 -26.53 -51.15 -37.31
CA LEU A 212 -27.95 -51.35 -37.02
C LEU A 212 -28.82 -51.27 -38.27
N GLU A 213 -28.53 -50.34 -39.18
CA GLU A 213 -29.21 -50.25 -40.48
C GLU A 213 -29.04 -51.54 -41.28
N LYS A 214 -27.84 -52.14 -41.27
CA LYS A 214 -27.58 -53.43 -41.90
C LYS A 214 -28.41 -54.56 -41.26
N TYR A 215 -28.45 -54.65 -39.93
CA TYR A 215 -29.26 -55.66 -39.21
C TYR A 215 -30.76 -55.53 -39.50
N LEU A 216 -31.30 -54.31 -39.56
CA LEU A 216 -32.70 -54.07 -39.89
C LEU A 216 -33.04 -54.56 -41.30
N LYS A 217 -32.15 -54.31 -42.27
CA LYS A 217 -32.32 -54.78 -43.64
C LYS A 217 -32.31 -56.31 -43.76
N GLU A 218 -31.60 -57.00 -42.88
CA GLU A 218 -31.60 -58.48 -42.83
C GLU A 218 -32.92 -59.03 -42.23
N LEU A 219 -33.54 -58.33 -41.27
CA LEU A 219 -34.77 -58.74 -40.61
C LEU A 219 -36.04 -58.56 -41.45
N GLU A 220 -36.05 -57.65 -42.43
CA GLU A 220 -37.19 -57.40 -43.33
C GLU A 220 -37.52 -58.61 -44.25
N ASN A 221 -36.66 -59.65 -44.29
CA ASN A 221 -36.79 -60.82 -45.16
C ASN A 221 -37.55 -62.05 -44.55
N ILE A 222 -38.22 -61.94 -43.40
CA ILE A 222 -38.93 -63.09 -42.77
C ILE A 222 -40.45 -62.93 -42.87
N ASN A 223 -41.14 -63.90 -43.49
CA ASN A 223 -42.61 -63.94 -43.64
C ASN A 223 -43.33 -64.12 -42.28
N PRO A 224 -44.18 -63.18 -41.84
CA PRO A 224 -44.81 -63.24 -40.50
C PRO A 224 -46.02 -64.19 -40.39
N GLU A 225 -46.67 -64.53 -41.51
CA GLU A 225 -48.01 -65.14 -41.47
C GLU A 225 -48.05 -66.62 -41.01
N GLU A 226 -46.93 -67.35 -41.14
CA GLU A 226 -46.81 -68.76 -40.74
C GLU A 226 -46.39 -68.96 -39.26
N ASN A 227 -45.85 -67.94 -38.60
CA ASN A 227 -45.32 -68.05 -37.23
C ASN A 227 -46.37 -67.82 -36.13
N ASP A 228 -47.47 -67.11 -36.42
CA ASP A 228 -48.44 -66.68 -35.41
C ASP A 228 -49.57 -67.69 -35.14
N MET A 229 -49.73 -68.72 -35.98
CA MET A 229 -50.75 -69.74 -35.75
C MET A 229 -50.43 -70.58 -34.50
N THR A 230 -51.40 -70.69 -33.60
CA THR A 230 -51.22 -71.51 -32.40
C THR A 230 -51.27 -73.00 -32.76
N LEU A 231 -50.56 -73.84 -31.99
CA LEU A 231 -50.61 -75.29 -32.20
C LEU A 231 -52.06 -75.81 -32.12
N GLN A 232 -52.88 -75.19 -31.26
CA GLN A 232 -54.30 -75.50 -31.13
C GLN A 232 -55.09 -75.18 -32.40
N GLU A 233 -54.82 -74.06 -33.06
CA GLU A 233 -55.43 -73.70 -34.34
C GLU A 233 -55.05 -74.67 -35.45
N LEU A 234 -53.77 -75.07 -35.53
CA LEU A 234 -53.30 -76.04 -36.52
C LEU A 234 -53.94 -77.42 -36.31
N LEU A 235 -54.06 -77.87 -35.05
CA LEU A 235 -54.74 -79.12 -34.70
C LEU A 235 -56.24 -79.07 -35.01
N ASN A 236 -56.91 -77.95 -34.69
CA ASN A 236 -58.32 -77.75 -35.02
C ASN A 236 -58.55 -77.76 -36.54
N ARG A 237 -57.63 -77.18 -37.34
CA ARG A 237 -57.69 -77.23 -38.80
C ARG A 237 -57.46 -78.62 -39.36
N ILE A 238 -56.58 -79.42 -38.76
CA ILE A 238 -56.42 -80.83 -39.13
C ILE A 238 -57.69 -81.63 -38.82
N ASN A 239 -58.29 -81.42 -37.64
CA ASN A 239 -59.49 -82.16 -37.21
C ASN A 239 -60.74 -81.83 -38.06
N ASN A 240 -60.80 -80.61 -38.62
CA ASN A 240 -61.91 -80.13 -39.45
C ASN A 240 -61.58 -80.14 -40.95
N ALA A 241 -60.48 -80.76 -41.38
CA ALA A 241 -60.09 -80.74 -42.79
C ALA A 241 -60.87 -81.80 -43.59
N ASP A 242 -61.62 -81.34 -44.60
CA ASP A 242 -62.41 -82.20 -45.49
C ASP A 242 -61.57 -82.92 -46.56
N THR A 243 -60.27 -82.60 -46.68
CA THR A 243 -59.37 -83.16 -47.69
C THR A 243 -58.04 -83.62 -47.08
N GLY A 244 -57.51 -84.73 -47.60
CA GLY A 244 -56.19 -85.25 -47.19
C GLY A 244 -55.04 -84.26 -47.45
N SER A 245 -55.17 -83.42 -48.49
CA SER A 245 -54.18 -82.37 -48.79
C SER A 245 -54.13 -81.28 -47.72
N ALA A 246 -55.28 -80.84 -47.20
CA ALA A 246 -55.33 -79.86 -46.11
C ALA A 246 -54.79 -80.44 -44.79
N ILE A 247 -55.03 -81.73 -44.53
CA ILE A 247 -54.42 -82.43 -43.39
C ILE A 247 -52.90 -82.46 -43.54
N GLN A 248 -52.39 -82.80 -44.72
CA GLN A 248 -50.95 -82.86 -45.00
C GLN A 248 -50.27 -81.49 -44.88
N SER A 249 -50.87 -80.43 -45.41
CA SER A 249 -50.32 -79.07 -45.35
C SER A 249 -50.22 -78.57 -43.91
N ASN A 250 -51.27 -78.70 -43.11
CA ASN A 250 -51.23 -78.29 -41.70
C ASN A 250 -50.30 -79.22 -40.87
N GLY A 251 -50.25 -80.51 -41.21
CA GLY A 251 -49.30 -81.45 -40.62
C GLY A 251 -47.84 -81.07 -40.91
N ALA A 252 -47.53 -80.59 -42.12
CA ALA A 252 -46.19 -80.13 -42.50
C ALA A 252 -45.76 -78.90 -41.69
N VAL A 253 -46.66 -77.93 -41.46
CA VAL A 253 -46.39 -76.75 -40.61
C VAL A 253 -46.10 -77.16 -39.16
N ILE A 254 -46.86 -78.11 -38.60
CA ILE A 254 -46.59 -78.64 -37.25
C ILE A 254 -45.24 -79.34 -37.19
N MET A 255 -44.93 -80.17 -38.18
CA MET A 255 -43.65 -80.89 -38.26
C MET A 255 -42.45 -79.94 -38.38
N ASP A 256 -42.57 -78.92 -39.24
CA ASP A 256 -41.56 -77.87 -39.40
C ASP A 256 -41.35 -77.10 -38.09
N ARG A 257 -42.43 -76.74 -37.38
CA ARG A 257 -42.34 -76.09 -36.06
C ARG A 257 -41.66 -76.98 -35.01
N ILE A 258 -41.99 -78.28 -34.98
CA ILE A 258 -41.34 -79.24 -34.08
C ILE A 258 -39.84 -79.33 -34.40
N TYR A 259 -39.48 -79.40 -35.68
CA TYR A 259 -38.09 -79.46 -36.11
C TYR A 259 -37.33 -78.19 -35.71
N LYS A 260 -37.87 -77.00 -36.01
CA LYS A 260 -37.30 -75.71 -35.62
C LYS A 260 -37.13 -75.56 -34.10
N ILE A 261 -38.11 -75.98 -33.31
CA ILE A 261 -38.00 -75.94 -31.84
C ILE A 261 -36.91 -76.90 -31.35
N LYS A 262 -36.81 -78.09 -31.94
CA LYS A 262 -35.78 -79.07 -31.58
C LYS A 262 -34.38 -78.55 -31.94
N GLU A 263 -34.20 -78.04 -33.15
CA GLU A 263 -32.96 -77.43 -33.60
C GLU A 263 -32.57 -76.22 -32.74
N CYS A 264 -33.53 -75.34 -32.43
CA CYS A 264 -33.30 -74.20 -31.54
C CYS A 264 -32.87 -74.64 -30.13
N LYS A 265 -33.49 -75.69 -29.56
CA LYS A 265 -33.07 -76.25 -28.27
C LYS A 265 -31.65 -76.81 -28.33
N GLU A 266 -31.30 -77.56 -29.38
CA GLU A 266 -29.94 -78.09 -29.58
C GLU A 266 -28.92 -76.95 -29.73
N LYS A 267 -29.26 -75.89 -30.49
CA LYS A 267 -28.44 -74.68 -30.64
C LYS A 267 -28.24 -73.95 -29.30
N ILE A 268 -29.30 -73.73 -28.54
CA ILE A 268 -29.21 -73.08 -27.21
C ILE A 268 -28.35 -73.91 -26.26
N THR A 269 -28.51 -75.24 -26.24
CA THR A 269 -27.71 -76.11 -25.37
C THR A 269 -26.24 -76.11 -25.76
N THR A 270 -25.93 -76.14 -27.05
CA THR A 270 -24.55 -76.08 -27.55
C THR A 270 -23.90 -74.72 -27.28
N GLU A 271 -24.62 -73.62 -27.52
CA GLU A 271 -24.14 -72.26 -27.20
C GLU A 271 -23.92 -72.06 -25.70
N LYS A 272 -24.84 -72.54 -24.85
CA LYS A 272 -24.67 -72.50 -23.39
C LYS A 272 -23.47 -73.32 -22.93
N MET A 273 -23.28 -74.52 -23.49
CA MET A 273 -22.12 -75.35 -23.18
C MET A 273 -20.82 -74.66 -23.61
N LYS A 274 -20.81 -74.03 -24.78
CA LYS A 274 -19.67 -73.26 -25.29
C LYS A 274 -19.33 -72.08 -24.38
N ALA A 275 -20.33 -71.28 -23.98
CA ALA A 275 -20.12 -70.14 -23.09
C ALA A 275 -19.52 -70.57 -21.72
N VAL A 276 -19.99 -71.68 -21.16
CA VAL A 276 -19.45 -72.23 -19.91
C VAL A 276 -17.99 -72.68 -20.07
N ILE A 277 -17.64 -73.28 -21.21
CA ILE A 277 -16.26 -73.68 -21.51
C ILE A 277 -15.35 -72.45 -21.64
N GLU A 278 -15.81 -71.42 -22.37
CA GLU A 278 -15.06 -70.17 -22.54
C GLU A 278 -14.85 -69.43 -21.21
N GLU A 279 -15.87 -69.36 -20.36
CA GLU A 279 -15.75 -68.77 -19.02
C GLU A 279 -14.75 -69.54 -18.13
N ARG A 280 -14.82 -70.88 -18.15
CA ARG A 280 -13.87 -71.74 -17.45
C ARG A 280 -12.44 -71.49 -17.93
N ASP A 281 -12.22 -71.43 -19.23
CA ASP A 281 -10.88 -71.27 -19.81
C ASP A 281 -10.31 -69.86 -19.57
N ALA A 282 -11.16 -68.83 -19.58
CA ALA A 282 -10.80 -67.47 -19.17
C ALA A 282 -10.41 -67.41 -17.69
N ALA A 283 -11.19 -68.05 -16.81
CA ALA A 283 -10.89 -68.15 -15.38
C ALA A 283 -9.57 -68.89 -15.13
N LEU A 284 -9.34 -70.03 -15.79
CA LEU A 284 -8.08 -70.78 -15.72
C LEU A 284 -6.89 -69.95 -16.19
N SER A 285 -7.05 -69.18 -17.26
CA SER A 285 -5.99 -68.30 -17.77
C SER A 285 -5.66 -67.18 -16.79
N LYS A 286 -6.68 -66.61 -16.13
CA LYS A 286 -6.49 -65.62 -15.06
C LYS A 286 -5.80 -66.23 -13.84
N CYS A 287 -6.17 -67.43 -13.42
CA CYS A 287 -5.50 -68.13 -12.32
C CYS A 287 -4.02 -68.38 -12.62
N LYS A 288 -3.70 -68.90 -13.81
CA LYS A 288 -2.30 -69.13 -14.23
C LYS A 288 -1.47 -67.85 -14.23
N ARG A 289 -2.03 -66.74 -14.70
CA ARG A 289 -1.35 -65.44 -14.67
C ARG A 289 -1.10 -64.94 -13.25
N LEU A 290 -2.11 -65.03 -12.37
CA LEU A 290 -1.95 -64.64 -10.96
C LEU A 290 -0.92 -65.51 -10.23
N GLU A 291 -0.84 -66.81 -10.54
CA GLU A 291 0.19 -67.70 -10.00
C GLU A 291 1.61 -67.29 -10.45
N GLN A 292 1.76 -66.88 -11.72
CA GLN A 292 3.04 -66.36 -12.24
C GLN A 292 3.42 -65.03 -11.60
N GLU A 293 2.47 -64.09 -11.46
CA GLU A 293 2.68 -62.81 -10.77
C GLU A 293 3.10 -63.02 -9.31
N LEU A 294 2.48 -63.97 -8.60
CA LEU A 294 2.85 -64.34 -7.24
C LEU A 294 4.27 -64.91 -7.19
N HIS A 295 4.62 -65.82 -8.10
CA HIS A 295 5.98 -66.35 -8.19
C HIS A 295 7.01 -65.24 -8.44
N HIS A 296 6.73 -64.33 -9.38
CA HIS A 296 7.61 -63.21 -9.69
C HIS A 296 7.77 -62.26 -8.51
N LEU A 297 6.70 -61.91 -7.80
CA LEU A 297 6.75 -61.06 -6.60
C LEU A 297 7.52 -61.72 -5.46
N LYS A 298 7.38 -63.05 -5.30
CA LYS A 298 8.13 -63.83 -4.31
C LYS A 298 9.63 -63.84 -4.64
N GLU A 299 9.98 -63.97 -5.90
CA GLU A 299 11.37 -63.90 -6.39
C GLU A 299 11.95 -62.49 -6.25
N GLN A 300 11.16 -61.45 -6.56
CA GLN A 300 11.54 -60.05 -6.36
C GLN A 300 11.78 -59.72 -4.88
N ASN A 301 10.92 -60.21 -3.98
CA ASN A 301 11.10 -60.02 -2.53
C ASN A 301 12.29 -60.82 -1.98
N GLN A 302 12.55 -62.01 -2.51
CA GLN A 302 13.73 -62.79 -2.11
C GLN A 302 15.03 -62.13 -2.61
N THR A 303 15.02 -61.57 -3.82
CA THR A 303 16.17 -60.86 -4.41
C THR A 303 16.38 -59.47 -3.80
N SER A 304 15.33 -58.78 -3.35
CA SER A 304 15.44 -57.53 -2.59
C SER A 304 15.95 -57.77 -1.17
N ALA A 305 15.50 -58.84 -0.49
CA ALA A 305 15.99 -59.24 0.82
C ALA A 305 17.47 -59.68 0.80
N ASN A 306 17.93 -60.29 -0.29
CA ASN A 306 19.33 -60.73 -0.44
C ASN A 306 20.29 -59.61 -0.89
N ASN A 307 19.79 -58.43 -1.28
CA ASN A 307 20.60 -57.27 -1.68
C ASN A 307 20.74 -56.25 -0.53
N ILE A 308 21.53 -56.60 0.50
CA ILE A 308 21.88 -55.72 1.64
C ILE A 308 22.41 -54.33 1.20
N ARG A 309 22.99 -54.22 -0.01
CA ARG A 309 23.47 -52.94 -0.57
C ARG A 309 22.35 -51.93 -0.90
N HIS A 310 21.16 -52.38 -1.30
CA HIS A 310 20.10 -51.44 -1.75
C HIS A 310 19.40 -50.76 -0.55
N LEU A 311 19.14 -51.52 0.52
CA LEU A 311 18.62 -50.96 1.79
C LEU A 311 19.59 -49.94 2.41
N THR A 312 20.90 -50.12 2.24
CA THR A 312 21.91 -49.20 2.76
C THR A 312 22.00 -47.91 1.93
N ALA A 313 21.84 -48.00 0.60
CA ALA A 313 21.85 -46.83 -0.29
C ALA A 313 20.61 -45.96 -0.13
N GLU A 314 19.43 -46.57 -0.03
CA GLU A 314 18.16 -45.87 0.21
C GLU A 314 18.15 -45.17 1.59
N ASN A 315 18.67 -45.84 2.63
CA ASN A 315 18.84 -45.26 3.96
C ASN A 315 19.84 -44.08 3.95
N ASN A 316 20.90 -44.15 3.14
CA ASN A 316 21.85 -43.04 2.99
C ASN A 316 21.23 -41.85 2.27
N GLN A 317 20.37 -42.08 1.27
CA GLN A 317 19.63 -41.02 0.58
C GLN A 317 18.58 -40.37 1.49
N GLU A 318 17.86 -41.17 2.28
CA GLU A 318 16.93 -40.68 3.30
C GLU A 318 17.65 -39.81 4.34
N ARG A 319 18.83 -40.26 4.81
CA ARG A 319 19.67 -39.48 5.73
C ARG A 319 20.12 -38.15 5.10
N ALA A 320 20.52 -38.14 3.83
CA ALA A 320 20.93 -36.94 3.12
C ALA A 320 19.76 -35.94 2.96
N LEU A 321 18.56 -36.42 2.64
CA LEU A 321 17.36 -35.59 2.55
C LEU A 321 16.98 -35.01 3.92
N LYS A 322 17.10 -35.80 4.99
CA LYS A 322 16.85 -35.34 6.36
C LYS A 322 17.84 -34.26 6.80
N THR A 323 19.13 -34.42 6.48
CA THR A 323 20.15 -33.39 6.73
C THR A 323 19.86 -32.11 5.95
N LYS A 324 19.46 -32.22 4.68
CA LYS A 324 19.09 -31.07 3.86
C LYS A 324 17.86 -30.32 4.41
N LEU A 325 16.85 -31.06 4.87
CA LEU A 325 15.66 -30.48 5.46
C LEU A 325 15.97 -29.72 6.77
N LEU A 326 16.82 -30.29 7.62
CA LEU A 326 17.26 -29.62 8.85
C LEU A 326 18.06 -28.34 8.55
N SER A 327 18.97 -28.37 7.58
CA SER A 327 19.71 -27.18 7.13
C SER A 327 18.77 -26.09 6.60
N MET A 328 17.79 -26.45 5.77
CA MET A 328 16.80 -25.49 5.27
C MET A 328 15.93 -24.90 6.40
N GLN A 329 15.65 -25.69 7.44
CA GLN A 329 14.89 -25.22 8.60
C GLN A 329 15.71 -24.24 9.45
N GLU A 330 17.00 -24.51 9.64
CA GLU A 330 17.93 -23.59 10.30
C GLU A 330 18.06 -22.27 9.52
N ASP A 331 18.26 -22.34 8.19
CA ASP A 331 18.31 -21.16 7.32
C ASP A 331 17.03 -20.33 7.43
N ARG A 332 15.85 -20.98 7.39
CA ARG A 332 14.56 -20.30 7.58
C ARG A 332 14.48 -19.60 8.94
N GLU A 333 14.94 -20.23 10.01
CA GLU A 333 14.91 -19.65 11.35
C GLU A 333 15.83 -18.43 11.45
N THR A 334 17.02 -18.48 10.84
CA THR A 334 17.93 -17.33 10.80
C THR A 334 17.33 -16.14 10.04
N VAL A 335 16.65 -16.40 8.91
CA VAL A 335 15.95 -15.36 8.13
C VAL A 335 14.80 -14.75 8.95
N ILE A 336 14.03 -15.57 9.67
CA ILE A 336 12.95 -15.08 10.55
C ILE A 336 13.51 -14.16 11.64
N GLN A 337 14.64 -14.52 12.25
CA GLN A 337 15.31 -13.66 13.23
C GLN A 337 15.79 -12.34 12.64
N GLN A 338 16.34 -12.34 11.41
CA GLN A 338 16.72 -11.12 10.71
C GLN A 338 15.51 -10.22 10.42
N TYR A 339 14.39 -10.81 9.97
CA TYR A 339 13.14 -10.06 9.76
C TYR A 339 12.61 -9.44 11.05
N LYS A 340 12.69 -10.16 12.17
CA LYS A 340 12.28 -9.63 13.47
C LYS A 340 13.14 -8.42 13.87
N LYS A 341 14.46 -8.51 13.71
CA LYS A 341 15.38 -7.40 13.99
C LYS A 341 15.11 -6.18 13.11
N LEU A 342 14.88 -6.40 11.81
CA LEU A 342 14.55 -5.32 10.88
C LEU A 342 13.22 -4.65 11.24
N LYS A 343 12.24 -5.42 11.70
CA LYS A 343 10.95 -4.90 12.17
C LYS A 343 11.14 -3.99 13.40
N GLU A 344 11.94 -4.42 14.38
CA GLU A 344 12.26 -3.63 15.58
C GLU A 344 13.00 -2.32 15.22
N GLU A 345 13.89 -2.35 14.22
CA GLU A 345 14.57 -1.17 13.71
C GLU A 345 13.59 -0.18 13.04
N ILE A 346 12.65 -0.68 12.23
CA ILE A 346 11.60 0.14 11.61
C ILE A 346 10.72 0.81 12.67
N GLU A 347 10.29 0.05 13.69
CA GLU A 347 9.50 0.60 14.79
C GLU A 347 10.29 1.69 15.56
N THR A 348 11.58 1.46 15.79
CA THR A 348 12.47 2.44 16.42
C THR A 348 12.60 3.72 15.59
N LEU A 349 12.78 3.58 14.27
CA LEU A 349 12.85 4.71 13.34
C LEU A 349 11.53 5.49 13.29
N GLN A 350 10.38 4.80 13.36
CA GLN A 350 9.08 5.46 13.42
C GLN A 350 8.92 6.31 14.69
N ILE A 351 9.34 5.79 15.84
CA ILE A 351 9.34 6.53 17.10
C ILE A 351 10.26 7.75 16.99
N TYR A 352 11.47 7.58 16.46
CA TYR A 352 12.43 8.66 16.30
C TYR A 352 11.92 9.77 15.36
N TYR A 353 11.33 9.39 14.22
CA TYR A 353 10.73 10.32 13.28
C TYR A 353 9.56 11.09 13.91
N SER A 354 8.67 10.39 14.64
CA SER A 354 7.56 11.00 15.35
C SER A 354 8.05 12.02 16.39
N LEU A 355 9.06 11.65 17.17
CA LEU A 355 9.66 12.53 18.17
C LEU A 355 10.30 13.77 17.52
N HIS A 356 11.10 13.58 16.47
CA HIS A 356 11.72 14.68 15.74
C HIS A 356 10.67 15.65 15.17
N LYS A 357 9.57 15.11 14.62
CA LYS A 357 8.46 15.92 14.12
C LYS A 357 7.82 16.77 15.22
N SER A 358 7.59 16.19 16.39
CA SER A 358 7.04 16.92 17.55
C SER A 358 7.99 17.99 18.06
N LEU A 359 9.29 17.68 18.18
CA LEU A 359 10.32 18.64 18.61
C LEU A 359 10.45 19.81 17.62
N SER A 360 10.43 19.54 16.33
CA SER A 360 10.44 20.59 15.30
C SER A 360 9.19 21.47 15.37
N GLN A 361 8.03 20.90 15.70
CA GLN A 361 6.82 21.67 15.93
C GLN A 361 6.91 22.55 17.19
N GLU A 362 7.56 22.06 18.25
CA GLU A 362 7.83 22.82 19.47
C GLU A 362 8.74 24.02 19.21
N GLU A 363 9.79 23.87 18.40
CA GLU A 363 10.67 24.97 18.01
C GLU A 363 9.90 26.09 17.31
N SER A 364 9.02 25.76 16.36
CA SER A 364 8.16 26.75 15.71
C SER A 364 7.18 27.43 16.69
N LEU A 365 6.65 26.70 17.66
CA LEU A 365 5.76 27.29 18.69
C LEU A 365 6.54 28.21 19.64
N LYS A 366 7.78 27.86 19.96
CA LYS A 366 8.68 28.68 20.77
C LYS A 366 8.99 30.00 20.07
N ASP A 367 9.27 29.97 18.77
CA ASP A 367 9.48 31.19 17.99
C ASP A 367 8.23 32.07 17.97
N GLN A 368 7.05 31.48 17.80
CA GLN A 368 5.78 32.22 17.86
C GLN A 368 5.54 32.86 19.24
N PHE A 369 5.85 32.12 20.32
CA PHE A 369 5.76 32.62 21.68
C PHE A 369 6.71 33.79 21.91
N ASN A 370 7.97 33.66 21.48
CA ASN A 370 8.97 34.73 21.60
C ASN A 370 8.56 35.98 20.82
N CYS A 371 8.06 35.85 19.58
CA CYS A 371 7.54 36.98 18.82
C CYS A 371 6.37 37.69 19.53
N THR A 372 5.48 36.91 20.14
CA THR A 372 4.35 37.45 20.91
C THR A 372 4.85 38.17 22.16
N LEU A 373 5.82 37.58 22.87
CA LEU A 373 6.43 38.17 24.07
C LEU A 373 7.13 39.49 23.75
N SER A 374 7.97 39.54 22.71
CA SER A 374 8.64 40.78 22.28
C SER A 374 7.64 41.87 21.93
N THR A 375 6.51 41.52 21.31
CA THR A 375 5.44 42.48 21.01
C THR A 375 4.86 43.09 22.31
N TYR A 376 4.65 42.28 23.34
CA TYR A 376 4.18 42.77 24.64
C TYR A 376 5.24 43.58 25.39
N GLU A 377 6.50 43.17 25.33
CA GLU A 377 7.62 43.92 25.92
C GLU A 377 7.76 45.31 25.27
N ASP A 378 7.68 45.38 23.94
CA ASP A 378 7.71 46.65 23.20
C ASP A 378 6.50 47.53 23.56
N ALA A 379 5.31 46.95 23.67
CA ALA A 379 4.12 47.69 24.10
C ALA A 379 4.25 48.21 25.54
N LEU A 380 4.83 47.42 26.44
CA LEU A 380 5.05 47.80 27.83
C LEU A 380 6.09 48.92 27.93
N LYS A 381 7.18 48.82 27.18
CA LYS A 381 8.24 49.82 27.12
C LYS A 381 7.74 51.14 26.57
N ASN A 382 6.97 51.11 25.48
CA ASN A 382 6.29 52.29 24.96
C ASN A 382 5.37 52.94 26.01
N ARG A 383 4.65 52.13 26.81
CA ARG A 383 3.80 52.65 27.89
C ARG A 383 4.65 53.29 29.00
N GLU A 384 5.75 52.67 29.37
CA GLU A 384 6.66 53.17 30.40
C GLU A 384 7.34 54.48 29.97
N ASP A 385 7.71 54.61 28.70
CA ASP A 385 8.22 55.85 28.11
C ASP A 385 7.16 56.97 28.20
N ILE A 386 5.90 56.68 27.82
CA ILE A 386 4.79 57.65 27.94
C ILE A 386 4.57 58.07 29.39
N VAL A 387 4.59 57.12 30.33
CA VAL A 387 4.43 57.41 31.76
C VAL A 387 5.58 58.27 32.28
N SER A 388 6.82 57.97 31.88
CA SER A 388 8.01 58.72 32.27
C SER A 388 7.95 60.17 31.76
N ILE A 389 7.58 60.37 30.49
CA ILE A 389 7.38 61.71 29.90
C ILE A 389 6.29 62.47 30.67
N THR A 390 5.16 61.81 30.95
CA THR A 390 4.03 62.44 31.66
C THR A 390 4.43 62.81 33.10
N HIS A 391 5.21 61.96 33.75
CA HIS A 391 5.71 62.22 35.10
C HIS A 391 6.63 63.44 35.13
N GLN A 392 7.58 63.52 34.20
CA GLN A 392 8.47 64.68 34.08
C GLN A 392 7.68 65.98 33.83
N GLN A 393 6.70 65.95 32.91
CA GLN A 393 5.85 67.12 32.65
C GLN A 393 5.08 67.57 33.90
N ASN A 394 4.55 66.62 34.70
CA ASN A 394 3.86 66.93 35.95
C ASN A 394 4.81 67.52 37.00
N GLU A 395 6.06 67.05 37.06
CA GLU A 395 7.09 67.59 37.95
C GLU A 395 7.46 69.03 37.54
N GLU A 396 7.66 69.28 36.25
CA GLU A 396 7.90 70.63 35.70
C GLU A 396 6.73 71.58 36.01
N LEU A 397 5.49 71.13 35.82
CA LEU A 397 4.27 71.87 36.17
C LEU A 397 4.20 72.18 37.67
N ALA A 398 4.56 71.23 38.54
CA ALA A 398 4.59 71.44 39.98
C ALA A 398 5.61 72.51 40.39
N ILE A 399 6.80 72.50 39.77
CA ILE A 399 7.83 73.52 39.98
C ILE A 399 7.31 74.89 39.54
N HIS A 400 6.72 75.00 38.35
CA HIS A 400 6.13 76.24 37.86
C HIS A 400 5.03 76.78 38.79
N LEU A 401 4.17 75.89 39.29
CA LEU A 401 3.11 76.26 40.23
C LEU A 401 3.69 76.76 41.56
N GLN A 402 4.74 76.12 42.07
CA GLN A 402 5.44 76.56 43.28
C GLN A 402 6.09 77.94 43.08
N GLN A 403 6.76 78.16 41.94
CA GLN A 403 7.32 79.46 41.58
C GLN A 403 6.24 80.54 41.52
N ALA A 404 5.13 80.30 40.82
CA ALA A 404 4.01 81.23 40.73
C ALA A 404 3.40 81.54 42.11
N LEU A 405 3.31 80.55 43.01
CA LEU A 405 2.88 80.78 44.38
C LEU A 405 3.85 81.68 45.15
N THR A 406 5.17 81.47 45.02
CA THR A 406 6.17 82.35 45.66
C THR A 406 6.18 83.77 45.09
N GLU A 407 5.97 83.93 43.79
CA GLU A 407 5.82 85.24 43.17
C GLU A 407 4.55 85.95 43.68
N ARG A 408 3.44 85.23 43.79
CA ARG A 408 2.19 85.75 44.35
C ARG A 408 2.38 86.25 45.79
N THR A 409 3.00 85.46 46.67
CA THR A 409 3.24 85.88 48.05
C THR A 409 4.18 87.07 48.15
N ASN A 410 5.21 87.14 47.30
CA ASN A 410 6.10 88.30 47.22
C ASN A 410 5.37 89.57 46.76
N MET A 411 4.48 89.46 45.77
CA MET A 411 3.67 90.58 45.27
C MET A 411 2.63 91.03 46.31
N GLU A 412 2.03 90.09 47.03
CA GLU A 412 1.11 90.35 48.14
C GLU A 412 1.82 91.11 49.28
N LEU A 413 3.05 90.72 49.63
CA LEU A 413 3.87 91.44 50.61
C LEU A 413 4.18 92.87 50.15
N LYS A 414 4.57 93.07 48.88
CA LYS A 414 4.83 94.41 48.31
C LYS A 414 3.56 95.27 48.32
N LEU A 415 2.40 94.69 48.01
CA LEU A 415 1.11 95.38 48.07
C LEU A 415 0.82 95.86 49.49
N GLN A 416 1.03 95.00 50.49
CA GLN A 416 0.81 95.34 51.90
C GLN A 416 1.74 96.48 52.35
N GLN A 417 3.02 96.43 51.99
CA GLN A 417 3.97 97.53 52.26
C GLN A 417 3.55 98.85 51.60
N ALA A 418 3.08 98.80 50.35
CA ALA A 418 2.60 99.99 49.64
C ALA A 418 1.32 100.57 50.27
N LEU A 419 0.42 99.71 50.75
CA LEU A 419 -0.78 100.12 51.49
C LEU A 419 -0.42 100.81 52.81
N GLU A 420 0.51 100.25 53.59
CA GLU A 420 1.00 100.86 54.83
C GLU A 420 1.67 102.22 54.57
N ALA A 421 2.54 102.31 53.56
CA ALA A 421 3.18 103.57 53.17
C ALA A 421 2.16 104.62 52.69
N SER A 422 1.14 104.20 51.93
CA SER A 422 0.04 105.08 51.51
C SER A 422 -0.80 105.55 52.70
N GLN A 423 -1.07 104.69 53.69
CA GLN A 423 -1.77 105.06 54.90
C GLN A 423 -0.97 106.08 55.70
N GLU A 424 0.34 105.85 55.93
CA GLU A 424 1.22 106.78 56.64
C GLU A 424 1.30 108.13 55.92
N ALA A 425 1.39 108.12 54.58
CA ALA A 425 1.32 109.34 53.78
C ALA A 425 -0.03 110.05 53.93
N SER A 426 -1.15 109.33 53.91
CA SER A 426 -2.48 109.92 54.13
C SER A 426 -2.63 110.53 55.53
N GLU A 427 -2.06 109.89 56.56
CA GLU A 427 -2.06 110.42 57.93
C GLU A 427 -1.21 111.70 58.03
N LYS A 428 -0.07 111.74 57.34
CA LYS A 428 0.75 112.95 57.23
C LYS A 428 0.00 114.06 56.50
N VAL A 429 -0.68 113.75 55.39
CA VAL A 429 -1.53 114.71 54.66
C VAL A 429 -2.63 115.23 55.57
N GLN A 430 -3.39 114.37 56.27
CA GLN A 430 -4.43 114.81 57.20
C GLN A 430 -3.87 115.69 58.33
N LYS A 431 -2.68 115.38 58.87
CA LYS A 431 -2.01 116.24 59.86
C LYS A 431 -1.67 117.60 59.26
N LEU A 432 -1.13 117.64 58.04
CA LEU A 432 -0.83 118.88 57.32
C LEU A 432 -2.09 119.67 57.00
N GLU A 433 -3.17 119.02 56.54
CA GLU A 433 -4.48 119.63 56.32
C GLU A 433 -5.01 120.27 57.60
N ARG A 434 -4.98 119.57 58.74
CA ARG A 434 -5.33 120.14 60.05
C ARG A 434 -4.44 121.35 60.41
N LEU A 435 -3.15 121.29 60.12
CA LEU A 435 -2.20 122.38 60.40
C LEU A 435 -2.47 123.59 59.49
N VAL A 436 -2.76 123.35 58.21
CA VAL A 436 -3.19 124.36 57.24
C VAL A 436 -4.51 124.98 57.69
N ASP A 437 -5.47 124.21 58.17
CA ASP A 437 -6.74 124.73 58.70
C ASP A 437 -6.52 125.56 59.96
N VAL A 438 -5.65 125.12 60.88
CA VAL A 438 -5.24 125.92 62.06
C VAL A 438 -4.55 127.22 61.64
N LEU A 439 -3.69 127.18 60.62
CA LEU A 439 -3.03 128.37 60.07
C LEU A 439 -4.02 129.30 59.36
N ARG A 440 -4.94 128.78 58.53
CA ARG A 440 -6.04 129.57 57.95
C ARG A 440 -6.85 130.23 59.06
N LYS A 441 -7.20 129.49 60.10
CA LYS A 441 -7.93 130.02 61.26
C LYS A 441 -7.12 131.08 62.02
N LYS A 442 -5.80 130.91 62.20
CA LYS A 442 -4.92 131.95 62.79
C LYS A 442 -4.78 133.19 61.90
N VAL A 443 -4.76 133.04 60.58
CA VAL A 443 -4.79 134.15 59.63
C VAL A 443 -6.15 134.86 59.65
N GLU A 444 -7.26 134.12 59.75
CA GLU A 444 -8.63 134.64 59.83
C GLU A 444 -9.00 135.25 61.19
N THR A 445 -8.38 134.82 62.30
CA THR A 445 -8.72 135.26 63.67
C THR A 445 -7.74 136.30 64.27
N GLY A 446 -6.81 136.85 63.45
CA GLY A 446 -6.20 138.16 63.70
C GLY A 446 -4.76 138.22 64.23
N THR A 447 -4.06 139.28 63.78
CA THR A 447 -2.70 139.78 64.15
C THR A 447 -1.56 139.44 63.17
N ILE A 448 -1.60 140.03 61.98
CA ILE A 448 -0.38 140.51 61.32
C ILE A 448 0.02 141.78 62.09
N ARG A 449 0.87 141.62 63.10
CA ARG A 449 1.83 142.65 63.48
C ARG A 449 3.01 142.47 62.52
N THR A 450 3.10 143.35 61.54
CA THR A 450 4.36 143.54 60.82
C THR A 450 5.38 144.04 61.85
N VAL A 451 6.62 143.56 61.74
CA VAL A 451 7.76 144.47 61.96
C VAL A 451 7.40 145.77 61.25
N ILE A 452 7.23 146.88 61.96
CA ILE A 452 7.82 147.22 63.26
C ILE A 452 7.18 146.56 64.49
#